data_AF-A0A662Q2J9-F1
#
_entry.id   AF-A0A662Q2J9-F1
#
_cell.length_a   1.000
_cell.length_b   1.000
_cell.length_c   1.000
_cell.angle_alpha   90.00
_cell.angle_beta   90.00
_cell.angle_gamma   90.00
#
_symmetry.space_group_name_H-M   'P 1'
#
loop_
_entity.id
_entity.type
_entity.pdbx_description
1 polymer ?
#
loop_
_entity_poly.entity_id
_entity_poly.type
_entity_poly.pdbx_seq_one_letter_code
_entity_poly.pdbx_strand_id
1 'polypeptide(L)'
;MYRAGLRELKLIYASKPRWYFRAVEKALTGIVSSYLSLFGAKRFMAGLASPVFFDGLAASAWLDELGGGATTIIATTLKNFIRAETGIAVVGGKRPEGYKVPQELERLIEIFGFDSHLVERLKYASKMVAKVDNAAIQDGFKLYLHLMLISWDGEWVIIQQGVKPMTNMVRRYHWISTGLRSFVEEPHSGIVSAMKEGMVLDMTSRESSEAREACVEAVNHDLQSLKKLNQKIPSGQLTLTEFDAHESRRCPFKVPKVSWLTLLRIHEASPSDYEELLS
;
A
#
# COMPACT_ATOMS: atom_id res chain seq x y z
N MET A 1 7.28 -15.41 -3.93
CA MET A 1 7.07 -14.91 -2.56
C MET A 1 7.02 -16.07 -1.54
N TYR A 2 7.84 -16.02 -0.49
CA TYR A 2 7.84 -17.03 0.60
C TYR A 2 6.54 -16.91 1.43
N ARG A 3 5.89 -18.03 1.74
CA ARG A 3 4.63 -18.07 2.48
C ARG A 3 4.89 -18.39 3.95
N ALA A 4 4.51 -17.51 4.86
CA ALA A 4 4.68 -17.70 6.31
C ALA A 4 3.34 -17.56 7.04
N GLY A 5 2.62 -18.69 7.18
CA GLY A 5 1.47 -18.82 8.08
C GLY A 5 0.15 -18.17 7.63
N LEU A 6 -0.88 -18.36 8.45
CA LEU A 6 -2.20 -17.72 8.33
C LEU A 6 -2.38 -16.79 9.53
N ARG A 7 -2.87 -15.57 9.30
CA ARG A 7 -3.18 -14.62 10.37
C ARG A 7 -4.52 -13.98 10.13
N GLU A 8 -5.44 -14.14 11.07
CA GLU A 8 -6.70 -13.42 11.03
C GLU A 8 -6.49 -11.91 11.26
N LEU A 9 -6.99 -11.11 10.32
CA LEU A 9 -6.80 -9.66 10.26
C LEU A 9 -8.13 -9.01 9.83
N LYS A 10 -8.95 -8.65 10.82
CA LYS A 10 -10.17 -7.86 10.64
C LYS A 10 -10.02 -6.53 11.37
N LEU A 11 -10.65 -5.49 10.84
CA LEU A 11 -10.72 -4.21 11.53
C LEU A 11 -11.74 -4.30 12.65
N ILE A 12 -11.26 -4.46 13.88
CA ILE A 12 -12.11 -4.53 15.07
C ILE A 12 -12.15 -3.15 15.71
N TYR A 13 -13.33 -2.50 15.66
CA TYR A 13 -13.60 -1.23 16.34
C TYR A 13 -13.91 -1.45 17.82
N ALA A 14 -13.09 -2.22 18.54
CA ALA A 14 -13.33 -2.45 19.95
C ALA A 14 -13.18 -1.11 20.70
N SER A 15 -14.26 -0.68 21.35
CA SER A 15 -14.21 0.43 22.31
C SER A 15 -13.52 -0.06 23.59
N LYS A 16 -12.19 -0.15 23.55
CA LYS A 16 -11.38 -0.41 24.75
C LYS A 16 -11.33 0.89 25.59
N PRO A 17 -11.25 0.80 26.92
CA PRO A 17 -11.23 1.98 27.79
C PRO A 17 -9.94 2.79 27.62
N ARG A 18 -9.96 4.08 27.97
CA ARG A 18 -8.79 4.98 27.85
C ARG A 18 -7.54 4.48 28.56
N TRP A 19 -7.69 3.80 29.71
CA TRP A 19 -6.55 3.26 30.46
C TRP A 19 -5.81 2.17 29.67
N TYR A 20 -6.51 1.38 28.85
CA TYR A 20 -5.91 0.34 28.02
C TYR A 20 -4.99 0.97 26.99
N PHE A 21 -5.45 2.01 26.27
CA PHE A 21 -4.62 2.70 25.28
C PHE A 21 -3.38 3.36 25.90
N ARG A 22 -3.49 3.93 27.10
CA ARG A 22 -2.32 4.47 27.83
C ARG A 22 -1.32 3.38 28.20
N ALA A 23 -1.80 2.20 28.64
CA ALA A 23 -0.94 1.08 28.98
C ALA A 23 -0.21 0.52 27.75
N VAL A 24 -0.93 0.37 26.63
CA VAL A 24 -0.37 -0.03 25.34
C VAL A 24 0.68 0.97 24.87
N GLU A 25 0.38 2.27 24.88
CA GLU A 25 1.31 3.31 24.48
C GLU A 25 2.59 3.28 25.33
N LYS A 26 2.46 3.14 26.65
CA LYS A 26 3.60 2.99 27.56
C LYS A 26 4.45 1.74 27.24
N ALA A 27 3.83 0.61 26.92
CA ALA A 27 4.56 -0.60 26.56
C ALA A 27 5.23 -0.49 25.19
N LEU A 28 4.51 -0.03 24.17
CA LEU A 28 5.07 0.19 22.83
C LEU A 28 6.28 1.13 22.89
N THR A 29 6.16 2.27 23.57
CA THR A 29 7.26 3.23 23.68
C THR A 29 8.46 2.64 24.44
N GLY A 30 8.23 1.88 25.51
CA GLY A 30 9.29 1.16 26.23
C GLY A 30 10.00 0.11 25.38
N ILE A 31 9.24 -0.70 24.64
CA ILE A 31 9.77 -1.74 23.74
C ILE A 31 10.57 -1.10 22.60
N VAL A 32 9.99 -0.10 21.91
CA VAL A 32 10.63 0.59 20.79
C VAL A 32 11.90 1.32 21.24
N SER A 33 11.86 2.02 22.37
CA SER A 33 13.03 2.68 22.96
C SER A 33 14.16 1.68 23.24
N SER A 34 13.84 0.56 23.90
CA SER A 34 14.82 -0.48 24.22
C SER A 34 15.40 -1.10 22.94
N TYR A 35 14.54 -1.40 21.95
CA TYR A 35 14.98 -1.98 20.68
C TYR A 35 15.90 -1.02 19.91
N LEU A 36 15.53 0.26 19.82
CA LEU A 36 16.35 1.27 19.14
C LEU A 36 17.70 1.45 19.83
N SER A 37 17.73 1.44 21.18
CA SER A 37 18.98 1.52 21.94
C SER A 37 19.91 0.32 21.72
N LEU A 38 19.35 -0.89 21.68
CA LEU A 38 20.14 -2.12 21.54
C LEU A 38 20.56 -2.45 20.10
N PHE A 39 19.70 -2.14 19.12
CA PHE A 39 19.86 -2.61 17.74
C PHE A 39 19.92 -1.50 16.69
N GLY A 40 19.57 -0.27 17.06
CA GLY A 40 19.61 0.89 16.18
C GLY A 40 18.44 1.01 15.19
N ALA A 41 18.37 2.19 14.57
CA ALA A 41 17.30 2.57 13.65
C ALA A 41 17.15 1.64 12.44
N LYS A 42 18.25 1.27 11.80
CA LYS A 42 18.26 0.43 10.58
C LYS A 42 17.64 -0.94 10.83
N ARG A 43 18.00 -1.61 11.94
CA ARG A 43 17.41 -2.90 12.31
C ARG A 43 15.94 -2.79 12.66
N PHE A 44 15.55 -1.71 13.34
CA PHE A 44 14.14 -1.48 13.66
C PHE A 44 13.29 -1.30 12.41
N MET A 45 13.76 -0.50 11.45
CA MET A 45 13.09 -0.30 10.17
C MET A 45 13.02 -1.62 9.37
N ALA A 46 14.13 -2.34 9.23
CA ALA A 46 14.14 -3.66 8.58
C ALA A 46 13.17 -4.65 9.26
N GLY A 47 13.07 -4.61 10.59
CA GLY A 47 12.06 -5.32 11.36
C GLY A 47 10.64 -4.92 10.94
N LEU A 48 10.31 -3.63 10.93
CA LEU A 48 8.98 -3.17 10.56
C LEU A 48 8.55 -3.53 9.12
N ALA A 49 9.51 -3.71 8.21
CA ALA A 49 9.25 -4.21 6.85
C ALA A 49 8.88 -5.72 6.83
N SER A 50 9.17 -6.46 7.90
CA SER A 50 8.76 -7.85 8.07
C SER A 50 7.40 -7.92 8.77
N PRO A 51 6.40 -8.59 8.17
CA PRO A 51 5.10 -8.71 8.82
C PRO A 51 5.15 -9.51 10.14
N VAL A 52 6.05 -10.49 10.25
CA VAL A 52 6.23 -11.31 11.47
C VAL A 52 6.72 -10.44 12.62
N PHE A 53 7.72 -9.59 12.37
CA PHE A 53 8.24 -8.69 13.39
C PHE A 53 7.19 -7.66 13.81
N PHE A 54 6.46 -7.07 12.85
CA PHE A 54 5.38 -6.13 13.16
C PHE A 54 4.32 -6.78 14.06
N ASP A 55 4.02 -8.06 13.84
CA ASP A 55 3.04 -8.80 14.62
C ASP A 55 3.54 -9.21 15.99
N GLY A 56 4.84 -9.55 16.07
CA GLY A 56 5.53 -9.71 17.35
C GLY A 56 5.50 -8.42 18.18
N LEU A 57 5.70 -7.26 17.55
CA LEU A 57 5.59 -5.96 18.21
C LEU A 57 4.16 -5.70 18.71
N ALA A 58 3.15 -5.99 17.88
CA ALA A 58 1.75 -5.87 18.28
C ALA A 58 1.41 -6.76 19.47
N ALA A 59 1.77 -8.05 19.41
CA ALA A 59 1.52 -9.00 20.49
C ALA A 59 2.24 -8.61 21.79
N SER A 60 3.50 -8.15 21.69
CA SER A 60 4.30 -7.72 22.85
C SER A 60 3.71 -6.50 23.57
N ALA A 61 2.85 -5.73 22.91
CA ALA A 61 2.15 -4.59 23.47
C ALA A 61 0.64 -4.84 23.71
N TRP A 62 0.21 -6.11 23.76
CA TRP A 62 -1.18 -6.52 24.00
C TRP A 62 -2.19 -5.99 22.96
N LEU A 63 -1.75 -5.87 21.70
CA LEU A 63 -2.57 -5.42 20.57
C LEU A 63 -3.05 -6.57 19.67
N ASP A 64 -2.70 -7.81 19.97
CA ASP A 64 -3.03 -9.02 19.21
C ASP A 64 -4.54 -9.17 18.97
N GLU A 65 -5.37 -8.90 19.98
CA GLU A 65 -6.83 -8.98 19.87
C GLU A 65 -7.46 -7.93 18.93
N LEU A 66 -6.74 -6.86 18.57
CA LEU A 66 -7.32 -5.74 17.82
C LEU A 66 -7.25 -5.89 16.30
N GLY A 67 -6.60 -6.95 15.80
CA GLY A 67 -6.47 -7.21 14.36
C GLY A 67 -5.93 -5.98 13.61
N GLY A 68 -6.69 -5.47 12.64
CA GLY A 68 -6.32 -4.27 11.86
C GLY A 68 -6.30 -2.96 12.68
N GLY A 69 -6.90 -2.95 13.87
CA GLY A 69 -6.82 -1.82 14.80
C GLY A 69 -5.42 -1.65 15.38
N ALA A 70 -4.69 -2.75 15.57
CA ALA A 70 -3.31 -2.76 16.08
C ALA A 70 -2.39 -1.89 15.21
N THR A 71 -2.49 -2.02 13.88
CA THR A 71 -1.66 -1.26 12.94
C THR A 71 -1.88 0.25 13.09
N THR A 72 -3.12 0.69 13.33
CA THR A 72 -3.43 2.11 13.50
C THR A 72 -2.87 2.66 14.81
N ILE A 73 -2.94 1.87 15.89
CA ILE A 73 -2.41 2.25 17.20
C ILE A 73 -0.89 2.34 17.14
N ILE A 74 -0.22 1.32 16.58
CA ILE A 74 1.23 1.32 16.38
C ILE A 74 1.64 2.53 15.54
N ALA A 75 0.97 2.78 14.40
CA ALA A 75 1.28 3.93 13.56
C ALA A 75 1.17 5.26 14.30
N THR A 76 0.11 5.44 15.09
CA THR A 76 -0.11 6.65 15.87
C THR A 76 0.95 6.79 16.97
N THR A 77 1.24 5.73 17.71
CA THR A 77 2.25 5.72 18.77
C THR A 77 3.64 6.00 18.20
N LEU A 78 4.04 5.35 17.11
CA LEU A 78 5.34 5.59 16.47
C LEU A 78 5.45 7.05 16.01
N LYS A 79 4.42 7.59 15.34
CA LYS A 79 4.42 9.00 14.91
C LYS A 79 4.51 9.97 16.09
N ASN A 80 3.84 9.67 17.20
CA ASN A 80 3.83 10.51 18.38
C ASN A 80 5.10 10.37 19.24
N PHE A 81 5.77 9.23 19.22
CA PHE A 81 6.90 8.93 20.10
C PHE A 81 8.26 9.14 19.42
N ILE A 82 8.42 8.67 18.19
CA ILE A 82 9.70 8.74 17.48
C ILE A 82 10.01 10.21 17.17
N ARG A 83 11.28 10.56 17.39
CA ARG A 83 11.83 11.88 17.12
C ARG A 83 13.13 11.75 16.34
N ALA A 84 13.56 12.84 15.72
CA ALA A 84 14.73 12.89 14.86
C ALA A 84 16.00 12.37 15.55
N GLU A 85 16.14 12.58 16.85
CA GLU A 85 17.29 12.15 17.66
C GLU A 85 17.41 10.62 17.74
N THR A 86 16.33 9.88 17.46
CA THR A 86 16.36 8.42 17.34
C THR A 86 16.94 7.94 16.01
N GLY A 87 17.31 8.86 15.12
CA GLY A 87 17.79 8.59 13.77
C GLY A 87 16.67 8.23 12.78
N ILE A 88 15.40 8.43 13.16
CA ILE A 88 14.21 8.13 12.36
C ILE A 88 13.23 9.30 12.44
N ALA A 89 12.62 9.64 11.32
CA ALA A 89 11.41 10.47 11.24
C ALA A 89 10.22 9.62 10.78
N VAL A 90 9.01 9.99 11.23
CA VAL A 90 7.77 9.27 10.92
C VAL A 90 6.75 10.24 10.36
N VAL A 91 6.23 9.94 9.18
CA VAL A 91 5.24 10.76 8.47
C VAL A 91 4.03 9.93 8.06
N GLY A 92 2.92 10.60 7.73
CA GLY A 92 1.68 9.95 7.33
C GLY A 92 0.76 9.61 8.49
N GLY A 93 -0.08 8.58 8.37
CA GLY A 93 -1.02 8.16 9.40
C GLY A 93 -2.30 7.56 8.84
N LYS A 94 -3.40 7.70 9.58
CA LYS A 94 -4.76 7.28 9.18
C LYS A 94 -5.46 8.40 8.42
N ARG A 95 -6.28 8.06 7.42
CA ARG A 95 -6.97 9.02 6.54
C ARG A 95 -8.38 9.37 7.02
N PRO A 96 -8.65 10.65 7.38
CA PRO A 96 -9.98 11.24 7.19
C PRO A 96 -10.05 12.25 6.01
N GLU A 97 -9.01 13.09 5.79
CA GLU A 97 -9.06 14.24 4.84
C GLU A 97 -7.84 14.35 3.90
N GLY A 98 -7.05 13.27 3.78
CA GLY A 98 -5.86 13.22 2.91
C GLY A 98 -4.55 13.33 3.69
N TYR A 99 -3.55 12.56 3.26
CA TYR A 99 -2.23 12.56 3.89
C TYR A 99 -1.46 13.81 3.45
N LYS A 100 -0.95 14.61 4.41
CA LYS A 100 -0.05 15.74 4.14
C LYS A 100 1.42 15.30 4.10
N VAL A 101 1.67 14.07 3.64
CA VAL A 101 3.01 13.46 3.59
C VAL A 101 4.00 14.33 2.81
N PRO A 102 3.65 14.90 1.63
CA PRO A 102 4.57 15.79 0.94
C PRO A 102 5.02 16.98 1.79
N GLN A 103 4.11 17.62 2.53
CA GLN A 103 4.45 18.74 3.41
C GLN A 103 5.20 18.30 4.67
N GLU A 104 4.94 17.11 5.18
CA GLU A 104 5.71 16.54 6.30
C GLU A 104 7.15 16.21 5.87
N LEU A 105 7.35 15.74 4.64
CA LEU A 105 8.68 15.43 4.09
C LEU A 105 9.53 16.68 3.88
N GLU A 106 8.94 17.82 3.50
CA GLU A 106 9.66 19.10 3.39
C GLU A 106 10.35 19.50 4.70
N ARG A 107 9.71 19.21 5.84
CA ARG A 107 10.27 19.51 7.16
C ARG A 107 11.54 18.71 7.45
N LEU A 108 11.78 17.62 6.73
CA LEU A 108 12.98 16.80 6.91
C LEU A 108 14.24 17.49 6.39
N ILE A 109 14.11 18.50 5.53
CA ILE A 109 15.24 19.36 5.11
C ILE A 109 15.85 20.02 6.35
N GLU A 110 15.01 20.62 7.19
CA GLU A 110 15.46 21.31 8.41
C GLU A 110 15.91 20.34 9.50
N ILE A 111 15.26 19.17 9.59
CA ILE A 111 15.50 18.21 10.68
C ILE A 111 16.75 17.36 10.44
N PHE A 112 16.93 16.84 9.23
CA PHE A 112 18.04 15.93 8.89
C PHE A 112 19.05 16.53 7.92
N GLY A 113 18.86 17.77 7.47
CA GLY A 113 19.76 18.38 6.48
C GLY A 113 19.65 17.74 5.10
N PHE A 114 18.50 17.16 4.77
CA PHE A 114 18.29 16.54 3.46
C PHE A 114 18.35 17.56 2.35
N ASP A 115 19.00 17.20 1.25
CA ASP A 115 18.91 17.97 0.02
C ASP A 115 17.50 17.84 -0.60
N SER A 116 17.14 18.83 -1.42
CA SER A 116 15.82 18.87 -2.07
C SER A 116 15.58 17.69 -3.00
N HIS A 117 16.63 17.15 -3.62
CA HIS A 117 16.52 16.02 -4.54
C HIS A 117 16.16 14.72 -3.79
N LEU A 118 16.74 14.47 -2.62
CA LEU A 118 16.37 13.37 -1.74
C LEU A 118 14.91 13.50 -1.29
N VAL A 119 14.46 14.71 -0.93
CA VAL A 119 13.06 14.94 -0.55
C VAL A 119 12.10 14.65 -1.69
N GLU A 120 12.41 15.06 -2.93
CA GLU A 120 11.61 14.71 -4.11
C GLU A 120 11.55 13.20 -4.35
N ARG A 121 12.67 12.48 -4.17
CA ARG A 121 12.66 11.01 -4.24
C ARG A 121 11.78 10.38 -3.16
N LEU A 122 11.77 10.91 -1.94
CA LEU A 122 10.91 10.42 -0.86
C LEU A 122 9.43 10.69 -1.15
N LYS A 123 9.09 11.85 -1.71
CA LYS A 123 7.72 12.16 -2.17
C LYS A 123 7.29 11.21 -3.27
N TYR A 124 8.16 10.97 -4.24
CA TYR A 124 7.93 10.01 -5.32
C TYR A 124 7.67 8.60 -4.76
N ALA A 125 8.55 8.10 -3.87
CA ALA A 125 8.39 6.80 -3.25
C ALA A 125 7.07 6.67 -2.47
N SER A 126 6.73 7.67 -1.63
CA SER A 126 5.45 7.69 -0.90
C SER A 126 4.25 7.62 -1.85
N LYS A 127 4.26 8.41 -2.92
CA LYS A 127 3.20 8.45 -3.94
C LYS A 127 3.09 7.12 -4.68
N MET A 128 4.21 6.57 -5.15
CA MET A 128 4.23 5.33 -5.93
C MET A 128 3.78 4.13 -5.11
N VAL A 129 4.27 3.99 -3.87
CA VAL A 129 3.81 2.93 -2.96
C VAL A 129 2.29 3.01 -2.74
N ALA A 130 1.75 4.21 -2.54
CA ALA A 130 0.30 4.41 -2.43
C ALA A 130 -0.47 4.06 -3.73
N LYS A 131 0.09 4.37 -4.90
CA LYS A 131 -0.53 4.01 -6.19
C LYS A 131 -0.52 2.51 -6.42
N VAL A 132 0.60 1.85 -6.20
CA VAL A 132 0.77 0.41 -6.42
C VAL A 132 -0.20 -0.38 -5.55
N ASP A 133 -0.21 -0.13 -4.24
CA ASP A 133 -1.08 -0.87 -3.31
C ASP A 133 -2.57 -0.63 -3.56
N ASN A 134 -2.93 0.48 -4.19
CA ASN A 134 -4.33 0.84 -4.45
C ASN A 134 -4.83 0.50 -5.85
N ALA A 135 -3.95 0.43 -6.86
CA ALA A 135 -4.33 0.31 -8.26
C ALA A 135 -3.69 -0.89 -8.99
N ALA A 136 -2.45 -1.26 -8.65
CA ALA A 136 -1.79 -2.39 -9.28
C ALA A 136 -2.29 -3.73 -8.72
N ILE A 137 -2.75 -3.75 -7.46
CA ILE A 137 -3.41 -4.90 -6.84
C ILE A 137 -4.91 -4.62 -6.75
N GLN A 138 -5.71 -5.25 -7.62
CA GLN A 138 -7.15 -5.03 -7.71
C GLN A 138 -7.91 -6.12 -6.96
N ASP A 139 -7.92 -6.01 -5.63
CA ASP A 139 -8.47 -6.97 -4.66
C ASP A 139 -9.71 -6.44 -3.90
N GLY A 140 -10.07 -5.18 -4.15
CA GLY A 140 -11.16 -4.46 -3.51
C GLY A 140 -10.81 -3.81 -2.17
N PHE A 141 -9.55 -3.86 -1.72
CA PHE A 141 -9.10 -3.15 -0.53
C PHE A 141 -8.78 -1.69 -0.88
N LYS A 142 -9.29 -0.75 -0.09
CA LYS A 142 -9.00 0.68 -0.25
C LYS A 142 -8.03 1.13 0.83
N LEU A 143 -7.00 1.89 0.44
CA LEU A 143 -6.02 2.40 1.39
C LEU A 143 -6.65 3.27 2.48
N TYR A 144 -6.33 2.93 3.72
CA TYR A 144 -6.87 3.51 4.95
C TYR A 144 -5.78 4.12 5.85
N LEU A 145 -4.58 3.54 5.81
CA LEU A 145 -3.40 3.97 6.55
C LEU A 145 -2.20 4.01 5.60
N HIS A 146 -1.39 5.05 5.72
CA HIS A 146 -0.08 5.17 5.08
C HIS A 146 0.92 5.67 6.11
N LEU A 147 1.82 4.82 6.58
CA LEU A 147 2.87 5.17 7.53
C LEU A 147 4.23 5.03 6.84
N MET A 148 5.02 6.11 6.83
CA MET A 148 6.37 6.09 6.28
C MET A 148 7.36 6.45 7.39
N LEU A 149 8.35 5.58 7.60
CA LEU A 149 9.49 5.83 8.46
C LEU A 149 10.70 6.11 7.57
N ILE A 150 11.46 7.16 7.89
CA ILE A 150 12.62 7.59 7.12
C ILE A 150 13.81 7.71 8.08
N SER A 151 14.91 7.06 7.75
CA SER A 151 16.18 7.14 8.48
C SER A 151 16.96 8.41 8.11
N TRP A 152 17.92 8.80 8.95
CA TRP A 152 18.81 9.94 8.68
C TRP A 152 19.67 9.81 7.41
N ASP A 153 19.85 8.61 6.85
CA ASP A 153 20.56 8.37 5.60
C ASP A 153 19.62 8.21 4.38
N GLY A 154 18.33 8.47 4.56
CA GLY A 154 17.34 8.49 3.47
C GLY A 154 16.73 7.13 3.11
N GLU A 155 17.13 6.04 3.77
CA GLU A 155 16.42 4.76 3.68
C GLU A 155 15.03 4.89 4.32
N TRP A 156 14.04 4.19 3.78
CA TRP A 156 12.66 4.28 4.20
C TRP A 156 11.98 2.91 4.29
N VAL A 157 10.96 2.85 5.15
CA VAL A 157 10.03 1.73 5.28
C VAL A 157 8.63 2.28 5.25
N ILE A 158 7.78 1.70 4.41
CA ILE A 158 6.37 2.09 4.31
C ILE A 158 5.49 0.91 4.71
N ILE A 159 4.56 1.18 5.61
CA ILE A 159 3.51 0.25 6.03
C ILE A 159 2.18 0.86 5.63
N GLN A 160 1.46 0.16 4.76
CA GLN A 160 0.12 0.54 4.35
C GLN A 160 -0.91 -0.45 4.86
N GLN A 161 -2.11 0.05 5.13
CA GLN A 161 -3.26 -0.80 5.43
C GLN A 161 -4.41 -0.46 4.50
N GLY A 162 -4.84 -1.44 3.72
CA GLY A 162 -6.09 -1.44 2.97
C GLY A 162 -7.23 -2.01 3.80
N VAL A 163 -8.44 -1.48 3.61
CA VAL A 163 -9.68 -1.98 4.20
C VAL A 163 -10.64 -2.33 3.08
N LYS A 164 -11.20 -3.53 3.09
CA LYS A 164 -12.24 -3.94 2.14
C LYS A 164 -13.59 -3.42 2.63
N PRO A 165 -14.30 -2.62 1.82
CA PRO A 165 -15.65 -2.16 2.17
C PRO A 165 -16.57 -3.35 2.45
N MET A 166 -17.57 -3.15 3.31
CA MET A 166 -18.61 -4.14 3.70
C MET A 166 -18.13 -5.30 4.59
N THR A 167 -16.93 -5.85 4.39
CA THR A 167 -16.44 -6.98 5.22
C THR A 167 -15.54 -6.55 6.37
N ASN A 168 -15.06 -5.30 6.37
CA ASN A 168 -14.06 -4.78 7.33
C ASN A 168 -12.77 -5.63 7.40
N MET A 169 -12.51 -6.43 6.36
CA MET A 169 -11.26 -7.16 6.26
C MET A 169 -10.14 -6.18 5.98
N VAL A 170 -8.95 -6.48 6.51
CA VAL A 170 -7.77 -5.65 6.26
C VAL A 170 -6.69 -6.42 5.53
N ARG A 171 -5.90 -5.67 4.77
CA ARG A 171 -4.68 -6.13 4.13
C ARG A 171 -3.58 -5.15 4.48
N ARG A 172 -2.46 -5.66 4.97
CA ARG A 172 -1.30 -4.85 5.34
C ARG A 172 -0.18 -5.12 4.36
N TYR A 173 0.38 -4.06 3.82
CA TYR A 173 1.46 -4.08 2.84
C TYR A 173 2.70 -3.49 3.50
N HIS A 174 3.83 -4.15 3.30
CA HIS A 174 5.12 -3.73 3.82
C HIS A 174 6.08 -3.52 2.67
N TRP A 175 6.82 -2.42 2.76
CA TRP A 175 7.79 -1.97 1.80
C TRP A 175 9.07 -1.53 2.50
N ILE A 176 10.21 -1.71 1.84
CA ILE A 176 11.51 -1.24 2.29
C ILE A 176 12.30 -0.73 1.08
N SER A 177 13.00 0.39 1.24
CA SER A 177 13.89 0.93 0.20
C SER A 177 15.06 0.00 -0.10
N THR A 178 15.61 -0.62 0.94
CA THR A 178 16.79 -1.47 0.84
C THR A 178 16.50 -2.69 -0.03
N GLY A 179 17.14 -2.76 -1.20
CA GLY A 179 16.98 -3.86 -2.15
C GLY A 179 15.76 -3.74 -3.06
N LEU A 180 15.01 -2.64 -3.02
CA LEU A 180 13.94 -2.36 -3.97
C LEU A 180 14.52 -2.17 -5.37
N ARG A 181 14.02 -2.92 -6.35
CA ARG A 181 14.48 -2.88 -7.75
C ARG A 181 13.48 -2.25 -8.71
N SER A 182 12.20 -2.30 -8.37
CA SER A 182 11.08 -1.77 -9.15
C SER A 182 9.96 -1.44 -8.19
N PHE A 183 9.17 -0.39 -8.46
CA PHE A 183 7.93 -0.16 -7.71
C PHE A 183 6.78 -1.03 -8.20
N VAL A 184 6.89 -1.61 -9.40
CA VAL A 184 5.76 -2.27 -10.08
C VAL A 184 5.95 -3.77 -10.30
N GLU A 185 7.13 -4.34 -10.05
CA GLU A 185 7.37 -5.78 -10.13
C GLU A 185 7.90 -6.32 -8.80
N GLU A 186 7.13 -7.23 -8.18
CA GLU A 186 7.41 -7.88 -6.90
C GLU A 186 7.99 -6.93 -5.83
N PRO A 187 7.36 -5.76 -5.57
CA PRO A 187 8.03 -4.69 -4.85
C PRO A 187 7.88 -4.80 -3.32
N HIS A 188 6.92 -5.61 -2.83
CA HIS A 188 6.61 -5.74 -1.42
C HIS A 188 7.61 -6.63 -0.68
N SER A 189 8.03 -6.19 0.51
CA SER A 189 8.73 -7.08 1.47
C SER A 189 7.76 -8.05 2.15
N GLY A 190 6.47 -7.73 2.17
CA GLY A 190 5.43 -8.65 2.62
C GLY A 190 4.01 -8.10 2.50
N ILE A 191 3.08 -8.98 2.21
CA ILE A 191 1.64 -8.70 2.21
C ILE A 191 0.96 -9.67 3.18
N VAL A 192 0.16 -9.16 4.11
CA VAL A 192 -0.60 -9.98 5.06
C VAL A 192 -2.09 -9.68 4.99
N SER A 193 -2.89 -10.72 4.94
CA SER A 193 -4.35 -10.63 4.97
C SER A 193 -4.97 -11.85 5.65
N ALA A 194 -6.17 -11.67 6.21
CA ALA A 194 -6.94 -12.72 6.87
C ALA A 194 -7.41 -13.83 5.94
N MET A 195 -7.65 -13.48 4.68
CA MET A 195 -8.18 -14.40 3.70
C MET A 195 -7.46 -14.20 2.38
N LYS A 196 -7.31 -15.32 1.69
CA LYS A 196 -6.96 -15.32 0.28
C LYS A 196 -8.21 -15.04 -0.53
N GLU A 197 -8.13 -14.04 -1.39
CA GLU A 197 -9.17 -13.77 -2.37
C GLU A 197 -9.06 -14.79 -3.51
N GLY A 198 -10.19 -15.34 -3.94
CA GLY A 198 -10.21 -16.36 -4.99
C GLY A 198 -9.82 -15.82 -6.37
N MET A 199 -10.00 -14.52 -6.59
CA MET A 199 -9.77 -13.88 -7.88
C MET A 199 -9.38 -12.42 -7.70
N VAL A 200 -8.14 -12.11 -8.08
CA VAL A 200 -7.51 -10.79 -7.95
C VAL A 200 -6.68 -10.56 -9.19
N LEU A 201 -6.73 -9.34 -9.73
CA LEU A 201 -5.75 -8.91 -10.72
C LEU A 201 -4.55 -8.32 -9.96
N ASP A 202 -3.42 -9.02 -9.99
CA ASP A 202 -2.17 -8.57 -9.40
C ASP A 202 -1.18 -8.18 -10.50
N MET A 203 -1.17 -6.89 -10.82
CA MET A 203 -0.24 -6.33 -11.81
C MET A 203 1.18 -6.20 -11.27
N THR A 204 1.42 -6.48 -9.98
CA THR A 204 2.77 -6.49 -9.39
C THR A 204 3.48 -7.83 -9.52
N SER A 205 2.72 -8.90 -9.79
CA SER A 205 3.28 -10.22 -10.05
C SER A 205 4.27 -10.19 -11.21
N ARG A 206 5.38 -10.92 -11.10
CA ARG A 206 6.29 -11.11 -12.24
C ARG A 206 5.58 -11.75 -13.45
N GLU A 207 4.58 -12.58 -13.21
CA GLU A 207 3.78 -13.22 -14.27
C GLU A 207 2.92 -12.22 -15.07
N SER A 208 2.74 -11.01 -14.54
CA SER A 208 1.95 -9.95 -15.17
C SER A 208 2.79 -9.00 -16.04
N SER A 209 4.03 -9.35 -16.41
CA SER A 209 4.92 -8.48 -17.21
C SER A 209 4.30 -8.10 -18.55
N GLU A 210 3.86 -9.09 -19.33
CA GLU A 210 3.21 -8.88 -20.63
C GLU A 210 1.93 -8.06 -20.49
N ALA A 211 1.18 -8.26 -19.39
CA ALA A 211 -0.03 -7.50 -19.12
C ALA A 211 0.27 -6.01 -18.81
N ARG A 212 1.37 -5.74 -18.10
CA ARG A 212 1.85 -4.38 -17.85
C ARG A 212 2.26 -3.69 -19.15
N GLU A 213 2.99 -4.39 -20.02
CA GLU A 213 3.39 -3.89 -21.34
C GLU A 213 2.18 -3.60 -22.23
N ALA A 214 1.22 -4.52 -22.30
CA ALA A 214 -0.02 -4.35 -23.06
C ALA A 214 -0.84 -3.15 -22.57
N CYS A 215 -0.81 -2.83 -21.27
CA CYS A 215 -1.48 -1.64 -20.73
C CYS A 215 -0.85 -0.35 -21.26
N VAL A 216 0.48 -0.29 -21.36
CA VAL A 216 1.21 0.87 -21.89
C VAL A 216 0.98 0.99 -23.40
N GLU A 217 1.10 -0.11 -24.13
CA GLU A 217 0.85 -0.15 -25.59
C GLU A 217 -0.58 0.29 -25.92
N ALA A 218 -1.57 -0.22 -25.20
CA ALA A 218 -2.97 0.11 -25.45
C ALA A 218 -3.24 1.62 -25.30
N VAL A 219 -2.66 2.27 -24.30
CA VAL A 219 -2.85 3.71 -24.09
C VAL A 219 -2.08 4.53 -25.12
N ASN A 220 -0.89 4.10 -25.53
CA ASN A 220 -0.04 4.85 -26.46
C ASN A 220 -0.43 4.66 -27.94
N HIS A 221 -0.91 3.47 -28.31
CA HIS A 221 -1.05 3.08 -29.72
C HIS A 221 -2.46 2.60 -30.10
N ASP A 222 -3.31 2.22 -29.15
CA ASP A 222 -4.64 1.65 -29.45
C ASP A 222 -5.80 2.28 -28.68
N LEU A 223 -5.84 3.63 -28.70
CA LEU A 223 -6.97 4.37 -28.15
C LEU A 223 -8.32 3.98 -28.80
N GLN A 224 -8.33 3.59 -30.08
CA GLN A 224 -9.58 3.24 -30.76
C GLN A 224 -10.19 1.96 -30.19
N SER A 225 -9.39 0.92 -29.91
CA SER A 225 -9.90 -0.29 -29.26
C SER A 225 -10.32 -0.01 -27.82
N LEU A 226 -9.56 0.79 -27.06
CA LEU A 226 -9.98 1.22 -25.72
C LEU A 226 -11.32 1.97 -25.74
N LYS A 227 -11.56 2.81 -26.76
CA LYS A 227 -12.83 3.50 -26.96
C LYS A 227 -13.97 2.51 -27.20
N LYS A 228 -13.74 1.48 -28.03
CA LYS A 228 -14.73 0.43 -28.33
C LYS A 228 -15.06 -0.39 -27.08
N LEU A 229 -14.07 -0.74 -26.25
CA LEU A 229 -14.29 -1.44 -24.98
C LEU A 229 -15.14 -0.63 -23.99
N ASN A 230 -15.05 0.71 -24.05
CA ASN A 230 -15.85 1.61 -23.23
C ASN A 230 -17.26 1.89 -23.81
N GLN A 231 -17.57 1.45 -25.04
CA GLN A 231 -18.88 1.66 -25.63
C GLN A 231 -19.92 0.72 -25.02
N LYS A 232 -21.14 1.23 -24.82
CA LYS A 232 -22.26 0.38 -24.44
C LYS A 232 -22.61 -0.53 -25.61
N ILE A 233 -22.82 -1.81 -25.31
CA ILE A 233 -23.43 -2.74 -26.25
C ILE A 233 -24.83 -2.20 -26.61
N PRO A 234 -25.18 -2.09 -27.90
CA PRO A 234 -26.51 -1.67 -28.35
C PRO A 234 -27.62 -2.51 -27.72
N SER A 235 -28.76 -1.88 -27.41
CA SER A 235 -29.94 -2.58 -26.87
C SER A 235 -30.44 -3.61 -27.89
N GLY A 236 -30.46 -4.90 -27.50
CA GLY A 236 -30.91 -6.01 -28.33
C GLY A 236 -29.80 -6.74 -29.10
N GLN A 237 -28.54 -6.33 -29.00
CA GLN A 237 -27.42 -7.08 -29.56
C GLN A 237 -27.03 -8.24 -28.65
N LEU A 238 -27.08 -9.47 -29.19
CA LEU A 238 -26.59 -10.65 -28.49
C LEU A 238 -25.06 -10.72 -28.49
N THR A 239 -24.48 -11.27 -27.44
CA THR A 239 -23.04 -11.53 -27.28
C THR A 239 -22.70 -12.98 -27.61
N LEU A 240 -21.44 -13.28 -27.98
CA LEU A 240 -21.00 -14.66 -28.22
C LEU A 240 -21.26 -15.58 -27.01
N THR A 241 -21.21 -15.03 -25.79
CA THR A 241 -21.52 -15.76 -24.54
C THR A 241 -22.99 -16.13 -24.37
N GLU A 242 -23.90 -15.60 -25.20
CA GLU A 242 -25.32 -15.97 -25.19
C GLU A 242 -25.64 -17.08 -26.20
N PHE A 243 -24.73 -17.38 -27.14
CA PHE A 243 -24.88 -18.47 -28.11
C PHE A 243 -24.36 -19.82 -27.58
N ASP A 244 -23.34 -19.81 -26.70
CA ASP A 244 -22.81 -21.04 -26.11
C ASP A 244 -23.49 -21.37 -24.77
N ALA A 245 -24.47 -22.28 -24.81
CA ALA A 245 -25.17 -22.79 -23.63
C ALA A 245 -24.30 -23.62 -22.66
N HIS A 246 -23.01 -23.83 -22.97
CA HIS A 246 -22.16 -24.80 -22.26
C HIS A 246 -20.95 -24.24 -21.50
N GLU A 247 -20.60 -22.96 -21.63
CA GLU A 247 -19.63 -22.36 -20.71
C GLU A 247 -20.05 -20.94 -20.36
N SER A 248 -20.63 -20.80 -19.17
CA SER A 248 -20.83 -19.52 -18.48
C SER A 248 -19.50 -18.96 -17.95
N ARG A 249 -18.47 -18.89 -18.79
CA ARG A 249 -17.25 -18.10 -18.52
C ARG A 249 -17.57 -16.63 -18.69
N ARG A 250 -18.45 -16.11 -17.81
CA ARG A 250 -18.61 -14.67 -17.65
C ARG A 250 -17.25 -14.14 -17.21
N CYS A 251 -16.72 -13.16 -17.94
CA CYS A 251 -15.57 -12.40 -17.46
C CYS A 251 -15.93 -11.93 -16.05
N PRO A 252 -15.23 -12.44 -15.01
CA PRO A 252 -15.62 -12.19 -13.64
C PRO A 252 -15.29 -10.75 -13.22
N PHE A 253 -14.47 -10.07 -14.02
CA PHE A 253 -14.15 -8.67 -13.87
C PHE A 253 -15.15 -7.81 -14.62
N LYS A 254 -15.77 -6.88 -13.90
CA LYS A 254 -16.55 -5.81 -14.50
C LYS A 254 -15.59 -4.73 -14.99
N VAL A 255 -15.59 -4.46 -16.30
CA VAL A 255 -14.81 -3.34 -16.85
C VAL A 255 -15.26 -2.04 -16.17
N PRO A 256 -14.38 -1.34 -15.43
CA PRO A 256 -14.74 -0.11 -14.78
C PRO A 256 -15.00 0.97 -15.82
N LYS A 257 -15.94 1.87 -15.55
CA LYS A 257 -16.11 3.05 -16.39
C LYS A 257 -14.92 3.98 -16.16
N VAL A 258 -14.12 4.18 -17.20
CA VAL A 258 -12.99 5.11 -17.18
C VAL A 258 -13.39 6.41 -17.87
N SER A 259 -13.02 7.55 -17.29
CA SER A 259 -13.21 8.85 -17.95
C SER A 259 -12.36 8.92 -19.21
N TRP A 260 -12.99 9.23 -20.34
CA TRP A 260 -12.29 9.37 -21.62
C TRP A 260 -11.24 10.49 -21.59
N LEU A 261 -11.53 11.59 -20.88
CA LEU A 261 -10.58 12.68 -20.66
C LEU A 261 -9.33 12.20 -19.91
N THR A 262 -9.47 11.26 -18.98
CA THR A 262 -8.34 10.70 -18.26
C THR A 262 -7.46 9.87 -19.19
N LEU A 263 -8.05 9.02 -20.04
CA LEU A 263 -7.30 8.23 -21.02
C LEU A 263 -6.55 9.11 -22.02
N LEU A 264 -7.17 10.20 -22.50
CA LEU A 264 -6.50 11.15 -23.39
C LEU A 264 -5.31 11.84 -22.72
N ARG A 265 -5.45 12.27 -21.47
CA ARG A 265 -4.33 12.87 -20.72
C ARG A 265 -3.16 11.91 -20.53
N ILE A 266 -3.46 10.64 -20.27
CA ILE A 266 -2.42 9.61 -20.12
C ILE A 266 -1.74 9.36 -21.47
N HIS A 267 -2.51 9.28 -22.56
CA HIS A 267 -1.97 9.16 -23.91
C HIS A 267 -1.07 10.34 -24.29
N GLU A 268 -1.50 11.58 -23.98
CA GLU A 268 -0.70 12.79 -24.18
C GLU A 268 0.61 12.76 -23.37
N ALA A 269 0.58 12.18 -22.17
CA ALA A 269 1.78 11.97 -21.36
C ALA A 269 2.70 10.87 -21.94
N SER A 270 2.17 9.97 -22.78
CA SER A 270 2.89 8.91 -23.47
C SER A 270 3.84 8.12 -22.55
N PRO A 271 3.32 7.46 -21.49
CA PRO A 271 4.16 6.74 -20.53
C PRO A 271 5.04 5.72 -21.24
N SER A 272 6.31 5.67 -20.85
CA SER A 272 7.30 4.73 -21.40
C SER A 272 7.20 3.34 -20.76
N ASP A 273 6.70 3.26 -19.52
CA ASP A 273 6.51 2.02 -18.78
C ASP A 273 5.27 2.04 -17.87
N TYR A 274 5.06 0.94 -17.16
CA TYR A 274 3.91 0.78 -16.26
C TYR A 274 4.03 1.61 -14.97
N GLU A 275 5.24 1.98 -14.56
CA GLU A 275 5.48 2.82 -13.39
C GLU A 275 5.04 4.26 -13.67
N GLU A 276 5.40 4.78 -14.85
CA GLU A 276 4.93 6.07 -15.36
C GLU A 276 3.43 6.08 -15.61
N LEU A 277 2.87 4.99 -16.15
CA LEU A 277 1.42 4.83 -16.33
C LEU A 277 0.65 4.95 -15.01
N LEU A 278 1.24 4.50 -13.89
CA LEU A 278 0.63 4.57 -12.57
C LEU A 278 0.79 5.93 -11.87
N SER A 279 1.77 6.76 -12.27
CA SER A 279 2.15 8.01 -11.59
C SER A 279 1.01 9.04 -11.60
#